data_AF-A0A8D8F949-F1
#
_entry.id   AF-A0A8D8F949-F1
#
_cell.length_a   1.000
_cell.length_b   1.000
_cell.length_c   1.000
_cell.angle_alpha   90.00
_cell.angle_beta   90.00
_cell.angle_gamma   90.00
#
_symmetry.space_group_name_H-M   'P 1'
#
loop_
_entity.id
_entity.type
_entity.pdbx_description
1 polymer ?
#
loop_
_entity_poly.entity_id
_entity_poly.type
_entity_poly.pdbx_seq_one_letter_code
_entity_poly.pdbx_strand_id
1 'polypeptide(L)'
;AVEDAVQEAGRRHPDAAYVYHTGDIIDHGVWMTTIPGNVRSITRTMELLKQVFPNKPVYNVLGNHEITPTNVFAPSHITRPDFSASWVYDLVADQWSTWLPAATKPTIQHGGYYTALVRPGFRVIGMNNNDA
;
A
#
# COMPACT_ATOMS: atom_id res chain seq x y z
N ALA A 1 -1.59 -6.89 18.89
CA ALA A 1 -2.18 -7.83 17.90
C ALA A 1 -1.54 -7.70 16.52
N VAL A 2 -1.81 -6.62 15.75
CA VAL A 2 -1.20 -6.43 14.41
C VAL A 2 0.33 -6.29 14.50
N GLU A 3 0.82 -5.43 15.40
CA GLU A 3 2.26 -5.25 15.62
C GLU A 3 2.95 -6.57 15.99
N ASP A 4 2.39 -7.31 16.96
CA ASP A 4 2.92 -8.62 17.37
C ASP A 4 2.94 -9.63 16.22
N ALA A 5 1.90 -9.66 15.37
CA ALA A 5 1.83 -10.57 14.24
C ALA A 5 2.91 -10.28 13.19
N VAL A 6 3.13 -9.00 12.86
CA VAL A 6 4.17 -8.59 11.93
C VAL A 6 5.56 -8.89 12.50
N GLN A 7 5.80 -8.55 13.77
CA GLN A 7 7.06 -8.84 14.45
C GLN A 7 7.35 -10.35 14.51
N GLU A 8 6.35 -11.17 14.83
CA GLU A 8 6.50 -12.62 14.89
C GLU A 8 6.76 -13.22 13.50
N ALA A 9 6.16 -12.66 12.44
CA ALA A 9 6.48 -13.06 11.07
C ALA A 9 7.95 -12.77 10.73
N GLY A 10 8.46 -11.59 11.10
CA GLY A 10 9.88 -11.25 10.96
C GLY A 10 10.81 -12.18 11.73
N ARG A 11 10.42 -12.57 12.95
CA ARG A 11 11.20 -13.47 13.81
C ARG A 11 11.19 -14.92 13.31
N ARG A 12 10.06 -15.43 12.83
CA ARG A 12 9.89 -16.82 12.38
C ARG A 12 10.41 -17.07 10.96
N HIS A 13 10.40 -16.05 10.11
CA HIS A 13 10.79 -16.17 8.71
C HIS A 13 11.93 -15.20 8.34
N PRO A 14 13.08 -15.26 9.04
CA PRO A 14 14.22 -14.40 8.72
C PRO A 14 14.80 -14.70 7.33
N ASP A 15 14.50 -15.87 6.76
CA ASP A 15 14.91 -16.35 5.45
C ASP A 15 14.01 -15.88 4.29
N ALA A 16 12.83 -15.29 4.58
CA ALA A 16 11.93 -14.81 3.54
C ALA A 16 12.62 -13.83 2.58
N ALA A 17 12.55 -14.07 1.28
CA ALA A 17 13.23 -13.21 0.29
C ALA A 17 12.50 -11.86 0.08
N TYR A 18 11.20 -11.82 0.32
CA TYR A 18 10.31 -10.67 0.11
C TYR A 18 9.04 -10.83 0.93
N VAL A 19 8.28 -9.75 1.07
CA VAL A 19 6.99 -9.72 1.80
C VAL A 19 5.90 -9.29 0.84
N TYR A 20 4.75 -9.95 0.90
CA TYR A 20 3.51 -9.49 0.24
C TYR A 20 2.57 -8.95 1.30
N HIS A 21 2.06 -7.73 1.06
CA HIS A 21 1.16 -7.04 1.99
C HIS A 21 -0.03 -6.50 1.21
N THR A 22 -1.24 -6.94 1.56
CA THR A 22 -2.42 -6.82 0.69
C THR A 22 -3.43 -5.76 1.15
N GLY A 23 -2.99 -4.72 1.86
CA GLY A 23 -3.84 -3.60 2.26
C GLY A 23 -4.79 -3.92 3.41
N ASP A 24 -5.92 -3.20 3.46
CA ASP A 24 -6.92 -3.22 4.54
C ASP A 24 -6.33 -2.88 5.92
N ILE A 25 -5.66 -1.74 5.98
CA ILE A 25 -5.02 -1.19 7.17
C ILE A 25 -6.04 -0.48 8.08
N ILE A 26 -7.02 0.19 7.47
CA ILE A 26 -7.95 1.06 8.20
C ILE A 26 -9.06 0.22 8.84
N ASP A 27 -9.38 0.49 10.11
CA ASP A 27 -10.38 -0.28 10.84
C ASP A 27 -11.81 -0.08 10.31
N HIS A 28 -12.74 -0.88 10.80
CA HIS A 28 -14.13 -0.92 10.32
C HIS A 28 -15.00 0.21 10.89
N GLY A 29 -14.45 1.13 11.69
CA GLY A 29 -15.06 2.37 12.13
C GLY A 29 -15.21 3.40 11.00
N VAL A 30 -15.69 2.96 9.84
CA VAL A 30 -15.77 3.71 8.57
C VAL A 30 -16.54 5.02 8.68
N TRP A 31 -17.42 5.16 9.69
CA TRP A 31 -18.17 6.38 9.97
C TRP A 31 -17.32 7.51 10.58
N MET A 32 -16.07 7.23 10.99
CA MET A 32 -15.15 8.20 11.59
C MET A 32 -13.84 8.37 10.81
N THR A 33 -13.72 7.78 9.62
CA THR A 33 -12.50 7.90 8.81
C THR A 33 -12.33 9.30 8.24
N THR A 34 -11.09 9.76 8.21
CA THR A 34 -10.70 11.07 7.65
C THR A 34 -9.39 10.88 6.90
N ILE A 35 -9.12 11.70 5.87
CA ILE A 35 -7.85 11.61 5.12
C ILE A 35 -6.64 11.67 6.07
N PRO A 36 -6.53 12.63 7.03
CA PRO A 36 -5.42 12.64 7.98
C PRO A 36 -5.35 11.40 8.87
N GLY A 37 -6.51 10.82 9.24
CA GLY A 37 -6.57 9.57 10.00
C GLY A 37 -6.00 8.40 9.21
N ASN A 38 -6.45 8.21 7.97
CA ASN A 38 -5.97 7.16 7.10
C ASN A 38 -4.48 7.30 6.80
N VAL A 39 -4.02 8.53 6.47
CA VAL A 39 -2.59 8.83 6.25
C VAL A 39 -1.74 8.39 7.45
N ARG A 40 -2.17 8.68 8.69
CA ARG A 40 -1.43 8.26 9.90
C ARG A 40 -1.35 6.74 10.02
N SER A 41 -2.46 6.03 9.83
CA SER A 41 -2.50 4.57 9.96
C SER A 41 -1.68 3.86 8.87
N ILE A 42 -1.79 4.33 7.62
CA ILE A 42 -1.00 3.81 6.49
C ILE A 42 0.49 4.05 6.77
N THR A 43 0.87 5.27 7.17
CA THR A 43 2.26 5.62 7.47
C THR A 43 2.84 4.75 8.58
N ARG A 44 2.14 4.61 9.71
CA ARG A 44 2.57 3.76 10.83
C ARG A 44 2.77 2.31 10.40
N THR A 45 1.91 1.80 9.52
CA THR A 45 2.02 0.43 9.01
C THR A 45 3.23 0.28 8.10
N MET A 46 3.48 1.24 7.21
CA MET A 46 4.67 1.22 6.37
C MET A 46 5.96 1.33 7.20
N GLU A 47 5.98 2.16 8.26
CA GLU A 47 7.11 2.25 9.19
C GLU A 47 7.35 0.94 9.94
N LEU A 48 6.30 0.29 10.44
CA LEU A 48 6.41 -1.03 11.08
C LEU A 48 7.00 -2.07 10.13
N LEU A 49 6.52 -2.13 8.88
CA LEU A 49 7.04 -3.05 7.87
C LEU A 49 8.52 -2.78 7.56
N LYS A 50 8.92 -1.50 7.47
CA LYS A 50 10.33 -1.11 7.28
C LYS A 50 11.20 -1.55 8.46
N GLN A 51 10.72 -1.37 9.70
CA GLN A 51 11.46 -1.74 10.91
C GLN A 51 11.64 -3.25 11.04
N VAL A 52 10.59 -4.02 10.74
CA VAL A 52 10.59 -5.48 10.89
C VAL A 52 11.34 -6.16 9.73
N PHE A 53 11.28 -5.59 8.52
CA PHE A 53 11.87 -6.16 7.31
C PHE A 53 12.87 -5.20 6.63
N PRO A 54 13.94 -4.75 7.31
CA PRO A 54 14.77 -3.62 6.85
C PRO A 54 15.50 -3.84 5.52
N ASN A 55 15.75 -5.11 5.14
CA ASN A 55 16.48 -5.47 3.93
C ASN A 55 15.66 -6.37 2.98
N LYS A 56 14.33 -6.38 3.13
CA LYS A 56 13.45 -7.19 2.28
C LYS A 56 12.47 -6.27 1.55
N PRO A 57 12.32 -6.41 0.23
CA PRO A 57 11.31 -5.64 -0.48
C PRO A 57 9.91 -6.09 -0.03
N VAL A 58 9.06 -5.11 0.22
CA VAL A 58 7.63 -5.32 0.49
C VAL A 58 6.86 -4.93 -0.77
N TYR A 59 6.14 -5.89 -1.34
CA TYR A 59 5.24 -5.67 -2.46
C TYR A 59 3.83 -5.47 -1.89
N ASN A 60 3.41 -4.22 -1.87
CA ASN A 60 2.16 -3.78 -1.30
C ASN A 60 1.07 -3.71 -2.37
N VAL A 61 -0.18 -3.96 -2.02
CA VAL A 61 -1.35 -3.52 -2.82
C VAL A 61 -2.34 -2.79 -1.93
N LEU A 62 -3.24 -2.03 -2.54
CA LEU A 62 -4.34 -1.36 -1.83
C LEU A 62 -5.45 -2.38 -1.56
N GLY A 63 -5.97 -2.37 -0.33
CA GLY A 63 -7.26 -2.93 0.01
C GLY A 63 -8.37 -1.90 -0.19
N ASN A 64 -9.60 -2.26 0.14
CA ASN A 64 -10.76 -1.41 -0.07
C ASN A 64 -10.92 -0.35 1.03
N HIS A 65 -10.23 -0.54 2.16
CA HIS A 65 -10.28 0.35 3.33
C HIS A 65 -9.28 1.51 3.34
N GLU A 66 -8.27 1.53 2.45
CA GLU A 66 -7.26 2.59 2.44
C GLU A 66 -7.85 3.99 2.16
N ILE A 67 -8.96 4.07 1.42
CA ILE A 67 -9.61 5.34 1.06
C ILE A 67 -10.74 5.72 2.04
N THR A 68 -11.08 7.02 2.05
CA THR A 68 -12.27 7.53 2.73
C THR A 68 -13.03 8.48 1.79
N PRO A 69 -14.35 8.31 1.60
CA PRO A 69 -15.20 7.25 2.15
C PRO A 69 -14.77 5.85 1.67
N THR A 70 -14.91 4.83 2.54
CA THR A 70 -14.48 3.45 2.26
C THR A 70 -15.07 2.91 0.96
N ASN A 71 -14.29 2.15 0.20
CA ASN A 71 -14.61 1.61 -1.14
C ASN A 71 -14.74 2.64 -2.28
N VAL A 72 -14.65 3.94 -2.03
CA VAL A 72 -14.88 4.96 -3.05
C VAL A 72 -13.57 5.33 -3.77
N PHE A 73 -13.07 4.42 -4.60
CA PHE A 73 -11.93 4.67 -5.49
C PHE A 73 -12.43 5.31 -6.79
N ALA A 74 -12.34 6.63 -6.88
CA ALA A 74 -12.77 7.34 -8.07
C ALA A 74 -11.86 7.00 -9.28
N PRO A 75 -12.44 6.79 -10.48
CA PRO A 75 -11.66 6.58 -11.69
C PRO A 75 -10.71 7.74 -11.98
N SER A 76 -9.61 7.45 -12.68
CA SER A 76 -8.53 8.42 -12.93
C SER A 76 -8.94 9.69 -13.71
N HIS A 77 -10.08 9.68 -14.41
CA HIS A 77 -10.63 10.85 -15.09
C HIS A 77 -11.32 11.85 -14.14
N ILE A 78 -11.58 11.48 -12.88
CA ILE A 78 -12.12 12.36 -11.85
C ILE A 78 -10.96 13.07 -11.13
N THR A 79 -10.72 14.33 -11.53
CA THR A 79 -9.58 15.14 -11.05
C THR A 79 -9.96 16.17 -9.99
N ARG A 80 -11.24 16.28 -9.63
CA ARG A 80 -11.70 17.23 -8.62
C ARG A 80 -11.11 16.83 -7.26
N PRO A 81 -10.37 17.71 -6.55
CA PRO A 81 -9.62 17.31 -5.35
C PRO A 81 -10.45 16.71 -4.21
N ASP A 82 -11.73 17.07 -4.12
CA ASP A 82 -12.71 16.57 -3.15
C ASP A 82 -13.24 15.16 -3.46
N PHE A 83 -13.07 14.67 -4.70
CA PHE A 83 -13.55 13.37 -5.14
C PHE A 83 -12.46 12.44 -5.65
N SER A 84 -11.26 12.95 -5.92
CA SER A 84 -10.17 12.15 -6.46
C SER A 84 -9.56 11.20 -5.43
N ALA A 85 -9.15 10.02 -5.89
CA ALA A 85 -8.31 9.08 -5.13
C ALA A 85 -6.81 9.44 -5.16
N SER A 86 -6.43 10.55 -5.82
CA SER A 86 -5.03 10.94 -5.99
C SER A 86 -4.25 11.03 -4.68
N TRP A 87 -4.88 11.51 -3.60
CA TRP A 87 -4.20 11.66 -2.30
C TRP A 87 -3.63 10.34 -1.78
N VAL A 88 -4.37 9.23 -1.95
CA VAL A 88 -3.91 7.92 -1.44
C VAL A 88 -2.90 7.32 -2.40
N TYR A 89 -3.08 7.50 -3.71
CA TYR A 89 -2.13 7.06 -4.73
C TYR A 89 -0.77 7.75 -4.60
N ASP A 90 -0.76 9.07 -4.39
CA ASP A 90 0.46 9.84 -4.16
C ASP A 90 1.15 9.44 -2.86
N LEU A 91 0.37 9.27 -1.77
CA LEU A 91 0.90 8.80 -0.49
C LEU A 91 1.59 7.44 -0.65
N VAL A 92 0.92 6.46 -1.24
CA VAL A 92 1.49 5.11 -1.35
C VAL A 92 2.59 5.04 -2.39
N ALA A 93 2.54 5.83 -3.47
CA ALA A 93 3.64 5.94 -4.41
C ALA A 93 4.93 6.44 -3.76
N ASP A 94 4.82 7.40 -2.83
CA ASP A 94 5.95 7.89 -2.05
C ASP A 94 6.43 6.84 -1.04
N GLN A 95 5.53 6.27 -0.23
CA GLN A 95 5.91 5.31 0.80
C GLN A 95 6.47 4.00 0.24
N TRP A 96 5.90 3.49 -0.85
CA TRP A 96 6.32 2.25 -1.48
C TRP A 96 7.62 2.41 -2.29
N SER A 97 8.03 3.64 -2.63
CA SER A 97 9.31 3.91 -3.29
C SER A 97 10.53 3.44 -2.48
N THR A 98 10.35 3.19 -1.17
CA THR A 98 11.36 2.56 -0.32
C THR A 98 11.74 1.15 -0.81
N TRP A 99 10.80 0.42 -1.41
CA TRP A 99 11.01 -0.97 -1.85
C TRP A 99 10.92 -1.16 -3.37
N LEU A 100 10.14 -0.31 -4.04
CA LEU A 100 9.82 -0.49 -5.46
C LEU A 100 10.73 0.34 -6.36
N PRO A 101 11.10 -0.16 -7.56
CA PRO A 101 11.87 0.61 -8.53
C PRO A 101 11.15 1.90 -8.94
N ALA A 102 11.89 2.98 -9.22
CA ALA A 102 11.32 4.27 -9.61
C ALA A 102 10.33 4.19 -10.79
N ALA A 103 10.50 3.21 -11.68
CA ALA A 103 9.60 2.97 -12.81
C ALA A 103 8.17 2.56 -12.41
N THR A 104 7.92 2.12 -11.18
CA THR A 104 6.56 1.80 -10.70
C THR A 104 5.78 3.05 -10.29
N LYS A 105 6.48 4.14 -9.92
CA LYS A 105 5.86 5.33 -9.35
C LYS A 105 4.74 5.91 -10.24
N PRO A 106 4.91 6.06 -11.57
CA PRO A 106 3.87 6.63 -12.42
C PRO A 106 2.56 5.82 -12.45
N THR A 107 2.63 4.48 -12.48
CA THR A 107 1.41 3.66 -12.51
C THR A 107 0.71 3.62 -11.15
N ILE A 108 1.49 3.67 -10.06
CA ILE A 108 0.94 3.77 -8.70
C ILE A 108 0.20 5.09 -8.53
N GLN A 109 0.80 6.21 -8.96
CA GLN A 109 0.13 7.52 -8.91
C GLN A 109 -1.12 7.59 -9.81
N HIS A 110 -1.11 6.86 -10.93
CA HIS A 110 -2.24 6.84 -11.86
C HIS A 110 -3.45 6.07 -11.33
N GLY A 111 -3.24 4.91 -10.69
CA GLY A 111 -4.36 4.04 -10.29
C GLY A 111 -4.04 3.02 -9.19
N GLY A 112 -2.95 3.20 -8.45
CA GLY A 112 -2.59 2.32 -7.33
C GLY A 112 -2.09 0.92 -7.74
N TYR A 113 -1.74 0.72 -9.01
CA TYR A 113 -1.24 -0.56 -9.53
C TYR A 113 0.19 -0.44 -10.07
N TYR A 114 0.90 -1.57 -10.17
CA TYR A 114 2.25 -1.60 -10.74
C TYR A 114 2.68 -3.00 -11.17
N THR A 115 3.85 -3.06 -11.81
CA THR A 115 4.61 -4.29 -11.94
C THR A 115 6.10 -4.07 -11.66
N ALA A 116 6.74 -5.02 -11.00
CA ALA A 116 8.16 -4.99 -10.69
C ALA A 116 8.84 -6.33 -11.04
N LEU A 117 9.99 -6.26 -11.71
CA LEU A 117 10.85 -7.43 -11.88
C LEU A 117 11.60 -7.67 -10.58
N VAL A 118 11.38 -8.83 -9.95
CA VAL A 118 12.02 -9.20 -8.69
C VAL A 118 13.42 -9.77 -8.96
N ARG A 119 13.50 -10.65 -9.96
CA ARG A 119 14.74 -11.27 -10.48
C ARG A 119 14.48 -11.78 -11.91
N PRO A 120 15.51 -12.14 -12.69
CA PRO A 120 15.31 -12.75 -14.00
C PRO A 120 14.31 -13.92 -13.94
N GLY A 121 13.29 -13.88 -14.80
CA GLY A 121 12.23 -14.88 -14.85
C GLY A 121 11.13 -14.76 -13.77
N PHE A 122 11.17 -13.75 -12.89
CA PHE A 122 10.13 -13.55 -11.87
C PHE A 122 9.71 -12.09 -11.73
N ARG A 123 8.42 -11.84 -12.01
CA ARG A 123 7.80 -10.51 -12.00
C ARG A 123 6.55 -10.54 -11.12
N VAL A 124 6.39 -9.50 -10.32
CA VAL A 124 5.18 -9.24 -9.52
C VAL A 124 4.31 -8.24 -10.26
N ILE A 125 3.00 -8.44 -10.20
CA ILE A 125 1.97 -7.51 -10.67
C ILE A 125 1.09 -7.20 -9.45
N GLY A 126 1.17 -5.96 -8.97
CA GLY A 126 0.30 -5.45 -7.92
C GLY A 126 -0.90 -4.79 -8.56
N MET A 127 -2.08 -5.36 -8.38
CA MET A 127 -3.32 -4.83 -8.94
C MET A 127 -4.06 -3.99 -7.88
N ASN A 128 -4.73 -2.93 -8.33
CA ASN A 128 -5.76 -2.27 -7.54
C ASN A 128 -7.11 -2.86 -8.00
N ASN A 129 -7.70 -3.70 -7.17
CA ASN A 129 -8.95 -4.40 -7.51
C ASN A 129 -10.21 -3.59 -7.15
N ASN A 130 -10.04 -2.35 -6.67
CA ASN A 130 -11.13 -1.46 -6.30
C ASN A 130 -11.55 -0.54 -7.45
N ASP A 131 -10.65 -0.30 -8.39
CA ASP A 131 -10.92 0.50 -9.58
C ASP A 131 -11.72 -0.38 -10.57
N ALA A 132 -12.94 0.06 -10.91
CA ALA A 132 -13.87 -0.63 -11.80
C ALA A 132 -14.00 0.11 -13.13
#